data_AF-A0AA38UG07-F1
#
_entry.id   AF-A0AA38UG07-F1
#
_cell.length_a   1.000
_cell.length_b   1.000
_cell.length_c   1.000
_cell.angle_alpha   90.00
_cell.angle_beta   90.00
_cell.angle_gamma   90.00
#
_symmetry.space_group_name_H-M   'P 1'
#
loop_
_entity.id
_entity.type
_entity.pdbx_description
1 polymer ?
#
loop_
_entity_poly.entity_id
_entity_poly.type
_entity_poly.pdbx_seq_one_letter_code
_entity_poly.pdbx_strand_id
1 'polypeptide(L)'
;MSFGRPPSINSGFKVSPPDRGSFPLDHYAECKEQMMLYMNCLKNNSSTSTACRDLSKEYLHCRMNRGLMQPEGWDSLGLANVGKSAASSNDSRDNPVSTSSASNS
;
A
#
# COMPACT_ATOMS: atom_id res chain seq x y z
N MET A 1 -43.76 -23.90 -29.90
CA MET A 1 -43.85 -22.47 -29.56
C MET A 1 -44.07 -22.34 -28.05
N SER A 2 -43.43 -21.35 -27.40
CA SER A 2 -43.61 -20.93 -25.99
C SER A 2 -42.98 -21.81 -24.88
N PHE A 3 -41.65 -21.72 -24.74
CA PHE A 3 -40.97 -22.04 -23.48
C PHE A 3 -40.53 -20.73 -22.82
N GLY A 4 -41.09 -20.47 -21.63
CA GLY A 4 -41.07 -19.20 -20.92
C GLY A 4 -39.68 -18.63 -20.67
N ARG A 5 -39.48 -17.41 -21.16
CA ARG A 5 -38.37 -16.54 -20.74
C ARG A 5 -38.61 -16.08 -19.31
N PRO A 6 -37.72 -16.35 -18.34
CA PRO A 6 -37.80 -15.74 -17.03
C PRO A 6 -37.54 -14.23 -17.13
N PRO A 7 -38.19 -13.40 -16.30
CA PRO A 7 -38.09 -11.95 -16.37
C PRO A 7 -36.68 -11.51 -15.95
N SER A 8 -36.15 -10.56 -16.73
CA SER A 8 -34.92 -9.83 -16.45
C SER A 8 -34.95 -9.25 -15.04
N ILE A 9 -34.17 -9.83 -14.12
CA ILE A 9 -33.86 -9.25 -12.81
C ILE A 9 -33.00 -7.99 -12.97
N ASN A 10 -33.63 -6.91 -13.43
CA ASN A 10 -33.15 -5.54 -13.26
C ASN A 10 -33.53 -5.04 -11.85
N SER A 11 -33.16 -5.80 -10.81
CA SER A 11 -33.15 -5.31 -9.44
C SER A 11 -31.84 -4.57 -9.25
N GLY A 12 -31.88 -3.24 -9.45
CA GLY A 12 -30.72 -2.39 -9.24
C GLY A 12 -30.05 -2.72 -7.91
N PHE A 13 -28.81 -3.23 -7.98
CA PHE A 13 -27.91 -3.45 -6.85
C PHE A 13 -27.55 -2.10 -6.25
N LYS A 14 -28.48 -1.50 -5.50
CA LYS A 14 -28.18 -0.46 -4.53
C LYS A 14 -27.61 -1.21 -3.34
N VAL A 15 -26.30 -1.39 -3.33
CA VAL A 15 -25.62 -2.08 -2.24
C VAL A 15 -25.75 -1.19 -1.01
N SER A 16 -26.69 -1.52 -0.11
CA SER A 16 -26.74 -0.91 1.22
C SER A 16 -25.59 -1.48 2.05
N PRO A 17 -24.74 -0.66 2.68
CA PRO A 17 -23.81 -1.16 3.71
C PRO A 17 -24.64 -1.85 4.81
N PRO A 18 -24.22 -3.01 5.37
CA PRO A 18 -22.85 -3.49 5.62
C PRO A 18 -22.48 -4.79 4.86
N ASP A 19 -23.20 -5.13 3.79
CA ASP A 19 -23.09 -6.43 3.10
C ASP A 19 -21.75 -6.62 2.33
N ARG A 20 -21.09 -5.51 1.98
CA ARG A 20 -19.72 -5.50 1.43
C ARG A 20 -18.77 -4.99 2.50
N GLY A 21 -18.68 -5.69 3.63
CA GLY A 21 -17.82 -5.32 4.77
C GLY A 21 -16.56 -4.61 4.29
N SER A 22 -16.31 -3.41 4.81
CA SER A 22 -15.07 -2.66 4.54
C SER A 22 -13.94 -3.65 4.77
N PHE A 23 -13.21 -3.99 3.69
CA PHE A 23 -12.19 -5.02 3.75
C PHE A 23 -11.37 -4.77 5.01
N PRO A 24 -11.14 -5.78 5.88
CA PRO A 24 -10.46 -5.58 7.16
C PRO A 24 -9.07 -4.89 7.05
N LEU A 25 -8.53 -4.74 5.83
CA LEU A 25 -7.40 -3.86 5.48
C LEU A 25 -7.61 -2.36 5.71
N ASP A 26 -8.84 -1.83 5.73
CA ASP A 26 -9.09 -0.37 5.79
C ASP A 26 -9.76 0.08 7.10
N HIS A 27 -9.95 -0.81 8.07
CA HIS A 27 -10.77 -0.53 9.26
C HIS A 27 -10.23 0.65 10.10
N TYR A 28 -8.91 0.85 10.12
CA TYR A 28 -8.27 1.87 10.97
C TYR A 28 -7.62 3.01 10.21
N ALA A 29 -7.67 3.00 8.87
CA ALA A 29 -7.10 4.05 8.03
C ALA A 29 -5.63 4.41 8.41
N GLU A 30 -4.83 3.42 8.84
CA GLU A 30 -3.51 3.63 9.47
C GLU A 30 -2.49 4.36 8.56
N CYS A 31 -2.65 4.26 7.24
CA CYS A 31 -1.78 4.88 6.24
C CYS A 31 -2.50 5.97 5.41
N LYS A 32 -3.57 6.56 5.97
CA LYS A 32 -4.41 7.54 5.27
C LYS A 32 -3.69 8.85 4.97
N GLU A 33 -2.79 9.31 5.83
CA GLU A 33 -2.05 10.56 5.57
C GLU A 33 -1.21 10.47 4.29
N GLN A 34 -0.40 9.43 4.16
CA GLN A 34 0.46 9.19 3.00
C GLN A 34 -0.38 8.99 1.73
N MET A 35 -1.53 8.30 1.86
CA MET A 35 -2.50 8.19 0.78
C MET A 35 -3.01 9.57 0.34
N MET A 36 -3.40 10.43 1.29
CA MET A 36 -3.90 11.76 0.97
C MET A 36 -2.83 12.63 0.30
N LEU A 37 -1.58 12.56 0.77
CA LEU A 37 -0.45 13.24 0.14
C LEU A 37 -0.24 12.79 -1.31
N TYR A 38 -0.23 11.47 -1.54
CA TYR A 38 -0.12 10.90 -2.89
C TYR A 38 -1.27 11.35 -3.79
N MET A 39 -2.52 11.32 -3.30
CA MET A 39 -3.69 11.76 -4.04
C MET A 39 -3.66 13.27 -4.34
N ASN A 40 -3.15 14.08 -3.41
CA ASN A 40 -2.98 15.51 -3.63
C ASN A 40 -1.91 15.79 -4.69
N CYS A 41 -0.80 15.05 -4.66
CA CYS A 41 0.22 15.12 -5.69
C CYS A 41 -0.32 14.75 -7.07
N LEU A 42 -1.11 13.67 -7.18
CA LEU A 42 -1.74 13.30 -8.46
C LEU A 42 -2.66 14.41 -8.98
N LYS A 43 -3.47 15.02 -8.10
CA LYS A 43 -4.35 16.14 -8.47
C LYS A 43 -3.57 17.33 -9.01
N ASN A 44 -2.45 17.67 -8.37
CA ASN A 44 -1.61 18.81 -8.77
C ASN A 44 -0.82 18.56 -10.06
N ASN A 45 -0.47 17.30 -10.36
CA ASN A 45 0.34 16.91 -11.51
C ASN A 45 -0.49 16.28 -12.64
N SER A 46 -1.79 16.59 -12.73
CA SER A 46 -2.69 16.08 -13.78
C SER A 46 -2.69 14.56 -13.93
N SER A 47 -2.69 13.83 -12.81
CA SER A 47 -2.62 12.35 -12.73
C SER A 47 -1.31 11.73 -13.22
N THR A 48 -0.23 12.51 -13.29
CA THR A 48 1.10 12.00 -13.62
C THR A 48 1.71 11.28 -12.40
N SER A 49 1.68 9.96 -12.42
CA SER A 49 2.18 9.13 -11.32
C SER A 49 3.70 9.18 -11.15
N THR A 50 4.45 9.51 -12.21
CA THR A 50 5.92 9.56 -12.19
C THR A 50 6.46 10.61 -11.22
N ALA A 51 5.81 11.76 -11.13
CA ALA A 51 6.17 12.85 -10.20
C ALA A 51 5.83 12.54 -8.74
N CYS A 52 4.89 11.63 -8.49
CA CYS A 52 4.39 11.26 -7.17
C CYS A 52 4.96 9.93 -6.67
N ARG A 53 6.00 9.42 -7.34
CA ARG A 53 6.59 8.11 -7.05
C ARG A 53 7.16 8.02 -5.64
N ASP A 54 7.76 9.09 -5.12
CA ASP A 54 8.27 9.14 -3.75
C ASP A 54 7.16 8.94 -2.72
N LEU A 55 6.04 9.64 -2.88
CA LEU A 55 4.86 9.52 -2.01
C LEU A 55 4.20 8.14 -2.12
N SER A 56 4.20 7.54 -3.32
CA SER A 56 3.68 6.19 -3.52
C SER A 56 4.51 5.14 -2.79
N LYS A 57 5.84 5.31 -2.74
CA LYS A 57 6.75 4.44 -1.99
C LYS A 57 6.48 4.51 -0.49
N GLU A 58 6.32 5.72 0.04
CA GLU A 58 6.05 5.93 1.46
C GLU A 58 4.69 5.35 1.88
N TYR A 59 3.68 5.50 1.04
CA TYR A 59 2.37 4.88 1.24
C TYR A 59 2.45 3.35 1.28
N LEU A 60 3.17 2.73 0.33
CA LEU A 60 3.36 1.28 0.30
C LEU A 60 4.24 0.78 1.45
N HIS A 61 5.23 1.57 1.87
CA HIS A 61 6.06 1.26 3.02
C HIS A 61 5.22 1.18 4.32
N CYS A 62 4.35 2.16 4.55
CA CYS A 62 3.38 2.11 5.65
C CYS A 62 2.49 0.85 5.53
N ARG A 63 2.05 0.56 4.30
CA ARG A 63 1.42 -0.69 3.83
C ARG A 63 2.02 -1.96 4.47
N MET A 64 3.30 -2.13 4.20
CA MET A 64 4.09 -3.32 4.57
C MET A 64 4.41 -3.34 6.06
N ASN A 65 4.76 -2.20 6.66
CA ASN A 65 5.14 -2.10 8.07
C ASN A 65 3.98 -2.50 9.01
N ARG A 66 2.76 -2.12 8.64
CA ARG A 66 1.54 -2.44 9.41
C ARG A 66 0.97 -3.82 9.09
N GLY A 67 1.60 -4.60 8.22
CA GLY A 67 1.08 -5.91 7.79
C GLY A 67 -0.22 -5.85 6.98
N LEU A 68 -0.57 -4.68 6.45
CA LEU A 68 -1.72 -4.49 5.54
C LEU A 68 -1.41 -5.01 4.12
N MET A 69 -0.15 -5.31 3.83
CA MET A 69 0.33 -5.87 2.57
C MET A 69 1.56 -6.75 2.82
N GLN A 70 1.77 -7.78 2.01
CA GLN A 70 3.00 -8.55 2.07
C GLN A 70 4.21 -7.67 1.69
N PRO A 71 5.35 -7.82 2.39
CA PRO A 71 6.57 -7.12 2.03
C PRO A 71 7.07 -7.64 0.68
N GLU A 72 7.21 -6.74 -0.28
CA GLU A 72 7.66 -7.02 -1.64
C GLU A 72 8.80 -6.06 -2.00
N GLY A 73 9.68 -6.49 -2.91
CA GLY A 73 10.80 -5.66 -3.37
C GLY A 73 10.33 -4.44 -4.17
N TRP A 74 11.04 -3.31 -4.02
CA TRP A 74 10.72 -2.08 -4.76
C TRP A 74 10.81 -2.25 -6.28
N ASP A 75 11.68 -3.14 -6.76
CA ASP A 75 11.81 -3.46 -8.18
C ASP A 75 10.56 -4.14 -8.75
N SER A 76 10.00 -5.10 -8.00
CA SER A 76 8.76 -5.80 -8.36
C SER A 76 7.56 -4.86 -8.42
N LEU A 77 7.54 -3.86 -7.54
CA LEU A 77 6.52 -2.81 -7.49
C LEU A 77 6.71 -1.72 -8.57
N GLY A 78 7.74 -1.82 -9.42
CA GLY A 78 8.02 -0.80 -10.44
C GLY A 78 8.49 0.54 -9.85
N LEU A 79 9.06 0.50 -8.63
CA LEU A 79 9.57 1.63 -7.85
C LEU A 79 11.10 1.60 -7.70
N ALA A 80 11.81 0.76 -8.46
CA ALA A 80 13.27 0.63 -8.49
C ALA A 80 14.04 1.98 -8.56
N ASN A 81 13.45 2.97 -9.23
CA ASN A 81 14.09 4.28 -9.47
C ASN A 81 13.81 5.31 -8.37
N VAL A 82 13.01 4.97 -7.35
CA VAL A 82 12.63 5.85 -6.23
C VAL A 82 13.61 5.67 -5.09
N GLY A 83 14.66 6.48 -5.09
CA GLY A 83 15.70 6.38 -4.05
C GLY A 83 17.03 7.01 -4.43
N LYS A 84 17.27 7.31 -5.71
CA LYS A 84 18.49 7.99 -6.13
C LYS A 84 18.53 9.48 -5.71
N SER A 85 17.41 10.05 -5.27
CA SER A 85 17.29 11.48 -4.91
C SER A 85 16.81 11.77 -3.48
N ALA A 86 16.35 10.78 -2.71
CA ALA A 86 15.80 10.99 -1.36
C ALA A 86 16.43 10.11 -0.26
N ALA A 87 17.38 9.22 -0.59
CA ALA A 87 18.12 8.43 0.38
C ALA A 87 19.52 9.00 0.68
N SER A 88 19.63 10.33 0.79
CA SER A 88 20.80 10.95 1.41
C SER A 88 20.41 11.42 2.80
N SER A 89 21.08 10.85 3.80
CA SER A 89 21.09 11.22 5.24
C SER A 89 20.15 10.43 6.14
N ASN A 90 20.48 9.15 6.39
CA ASN A 90 20.86 8.69 7.73
C ASN A 90 21.29 7.21 7.69
N ASP A 91 22.42 6.96 7.00
CA ASP A 91 23.32 5.90 7.44
C ASP A 91 24.21 6.52 8.53
N SER A 92 23.69 6.54 9.75
CA SER A 92 24.51 6.68 10.95
C SER A 92 24.51 5.32 11.63
N ARG A 93 25.63 4.61 11.46
CA ARG A 93 26.38 3.89 12.49
C ARG A 93 25.53 3.36 13.67
N ASP A 94 25.54 2.05 13.88
CA ASP A 94 26.48 1.42 14.82
C ASP A 94 26.07 -0.04 15.07
N ASN A 95 27.02 -0.94 14.84
CA ASN A 95 26.97 -2.31 15.31
C ASN A 95 27.34 -2.29 16.80
N PRO A 96 26.56 -2.91 17.68
CA PRO A 96 27.22 -3.95 18.48
C PRO A 96 26.29 -5.14 18.73
N VAL A 97 26.43 -6.21 17.94
CA VAL A 97 26.08 -7.54 18.45
C VAL A 97 27.11 -7.97 19.49
N SER A 98 26.87 -7.50 20.72
CA SER A 98 27.35 -8.17 21.91
C SER A 98 26.56 -9.47 22.06
N THR A 99 27.19 -10.61 21.81
CA THR A 99 26.89 -11.80 22.60
C THR A 99 28.19 -12.50 22.92
N SER A 100 28.67 -12.17 24.10
CA SER A 100 29.72 -12.85 24.84
C SER A 100 29.40 -14.33 25.01
N SER A 101 30.47 -15.13 25.05
CA SER A 101 30.61 -16.33 25.90
C SER A 101 29.88 -17.61 25.47
N ALA A 102 30.66 -18.64 25.08
CA ALA A 102 31.01 -19.71 26.02
C ALA A 102 31.89 -20.77 25.35
N SER A 103 33.08 -20.92 25.90
CA SER A 103 33.89 -22.13 25.87
C SER A 103 33.05 -23.36 26.27
N ASN A 104 33.21 -24.49 25.56
CA ASN A 104 33.45 -25.82 26.12
C ASN A 104 33.24 -26.93 25.08
N SER A 105 34.33 -27.61 24.70
CA SER A 105 34.55 -29.07 24.67
C SER A 105 35.63 -29.43 23.66
#